data_AF-A0A7Y4U2C5-F1
#
_entry.id   AF-A0A7Y4U2C5-F1
#
_cell.length_a   1.000
_cell.length_b   1.000
_cell.length_c   1.000
_cell.angle_alpha   90.00
_cell.angle_beta   90.00
_cell.angle_gamma   90.00
#
_symmetry.space_group_name_H-M   'P 1'
#
loop_
_entity.id
_entity.type
_entity.pdbx_description
1 polymer ?
#
loop_
_entity_poly.entity_id
_entity_poly.type
_entity_poly.pdbx_seq_one_letter_code
_entity_poly.pdbx_strand_id
1 'polypeptide(L)'
;MTTTHGLSKVQGPTSNVRNPQSAIRNSSRFRSFAAALIMTGCLLPVPASAQTMTGGWLLQLYGMVQVEPGSNVVTMDVKKEHIRFVIHNVQCASQDFSIGRFYVETTNREPGLHMKGPEEWLDTLLKERPGKRVLKLVGRYYPDSRVFIIDNLSQFKEERKKEF
;
A
#
# COMPACT_ATOMS: atom_id res chain seq x y z
N MET A 1 -36.44 24.73 -41.21
CA MET A 1 -35.56 24.59 -40.02
C MET A 1 -35.73 23.14 -39.58
N THR A 2 -34.78 22.22 -39.68
CA THR A 2 -33.33 22.31 -39.44
C THR A 2 -32.62 21.24 -40.29
N THR A 3 -31.38 21.55 -40.69
CA THR A 3 -30.52 20.86 -41.67
C THR A 3 -30.08 19.46 -41.28
N THR A 4 -30.16 18.53 -42.24
CA THR A 4 -29.53 17.19 -42.28
C THR A 4 -28.17 17.22 -42.99
N HIS A 5 -27.24 16.39 -42.50
CA HIS A 5 -26.14 15.65 -43.14
C HIS A 5 -25.65 16.00 -44.56
N GLY A 6 -24.33 15.86 -44.78
CA GLY A 6 -23.85 15.36 -46.08
C GLY A 6 -22.40 15.61 -46.42
N LEU A 7 -21.62 14.52 -46.52
CA LEU A 7 -20.31 14.41 -47.17
C LEU A 7 -20.29 14.95 -48.60
N SER A 8 -19.14 15.42 -49.09
CA SER A 8 -18.52 14.88 -50.32
C SER A 8 -17.16 15.49 -50.70
N LYS A 9 -16.41 14.62 -51.38
CA LYS A 9 -15.10 14.73 -52.03
C LYS A 9 -15.17 15.59 -53.32
N VAL A 10 -14.07 15.65 -54.08
CA VAL A 10 -13.87 16.19 -55.47
C VAL A 10 -13.14 17.56 -55.51
N GLN A 11 -12.30 17.95 -56.48
CA GLN A 11 -11.08 17.44 -57.14
C GLN A 11 -10.63 18.53 -58.14
N GLY A 12 -9.31 18.79 -58.25
CA GLY A 12 -8.63 19.40 -59.42
C GLY A 12 -8.26 20.90 -59.34
N PRO A 13 -7.51 21.47 -60.32
CA PRO A 13 -6.62 20.84 -61.31
C PRO A 13 -5.23 21.53 -61.46
N THR A 14 -4.43 20.96 -62.35
CA THR A 14 -3.10 21.34 -62.89
C THR A 14 -2.97 22.75 -63.47
N SER A 15 -1.79 23.36 -63.36
CA SER A 15 -1.25 24.27 -64.40
C SER A 15 0.28 24.39 -64.35
N ASN A 16 0.86 24.42 -65.54
CA ASN A 16 2.28 24.29 -65.89
C ASN A 16 2.94 25.68 -66.10
N VAL A 17 4.28 25.68 -66.28
CA VAL A 17 5.13 26.72 -66.91
C VAL A 17 5.66 27.86 -66.01
N ARG A 18 6.97 27.89 -65.72
CA ARG A 18 8.01 28.67 -66.46
C ARG A 18 9.39 28.56 -65.79
N ASN A 19 10.39 28.14 -66.57
CA ASN A 19 11.83 28.24 -66.29
C ASN A 19 12.28 29.71 -66.37
N PRO A 20 13.31 30.14 -65.62
CA PRO A 20 14.59 30.34 -66.31
C PRO A 20 15.84 29.88 -65.52
N GLN A 21 16.82 29.42 -66.29
CA GLN A 21 18.19 29.08 -65.88
C GLN A 21 18.96 30.25 -65.28
N SER A 22 19.73 29.95 -64.23
CA SER A 22 21.05 30.52 -63.87
C SER A 22 21.50 29.81 -62.58
N ALA A 23 22.75 29.57 -62.21
CA ALA A 23 24.05 29.51 -62.86
C ALA A 23 24.96 28.69 -61.91
N ILE A 24 26.05 28.16 -62.46
CA ILE A 24 27.05 27.28 -61.84
C ILE A 24 27.89 28.03 -60.79
N ARG A 25 28.16 27.46 -59.59
CA ARG A 25 29.54 27.38 -59.00
C ARG A 25 29.69 26.57 -57.70
N ASN A 26 30.41 25.47 -57.83
CA ASN A 26 31.46 24.89 -56.98
C ASN A 26 31.81 25.60 -55.63
N SER A 27 31.82 24.87 -54.50
CA SER A 27 33.07 24.35 -53.91
C SER A 27 32.90 23.77 -52.50
N SER A 28 33.63 22.68 -52.31
CA SER A 28 33.86 21.91 -51.09
C SER A 28 34.12 22.75 -49.84
N ARG A 29 33.61 22.25 -48.70
CA ARG A 29 34.29 22.01 -47.41
C ARG A 29 33.26 22.19 -46.30
N PHE A 30 33.04 21.18 -45.48
CA PHE A 30 33.49 21.20 -44.08
C PHE A 30 33.24 19.83 -43.44
N ARG A 31 34.17 19.46 -42.57
CA ARG A 31 34.42 18.12 -42.06
C ARG A 31 33.37 17.71 -41.04
N SER A 32 32.87 16.48 -41.14
CA SER A 32 32.10 15.82 -40.09
C SER A 32 32.98 15.67 -38.83
N PHE A 33 32.65 16.41 -37.79
CA PHE A 33 33.12 16.14 -36.44
C PHE A 33 32.18 15.13 -35.77
N ALA A 34 32.78 14.12 -35.17
CA ALA A 34 32.14 13.05 -34.44
C ALA A 34 31.23 13.59 -33.32
N ALA A 35 30.05 12.98 -33.18
CA ALA A 35 29.27 13.03 -31.96
C ALA A 35 28.81 11.61 -31.63
N ALA A 36 29.69 10.86 -30.96
CA ALA A 36 29.28 9.75 -30.12
C ALA A 36 28.87 10.35 -28.78
N LEU A 37 27.57 10.44 -28.50
CA LEU A 37 27.07 10.72 -27.16
C LEU A 37 26.16 9.58 -26.70
N ILE A 38 26.60 9.01 -25.59
CA ILE A 38 26.12 7.86 -24.84
C ILE A 38 24.65 8.05 -24.44
N MET A 39 23.76 7.16 -24.89
CA MET A 39 22.41 7.00 -24.35
C MET A 39 22.31 5.67 -23.60
N THR A 40 23.09 5.54 -22.52
CA THR A 40 22.86 4.50 -21.50
C THR A 40 22.04 5.15 -20.39
N GLY A 41 20.79 5.48 -20.71
CA GLY A 41 19.81 5.97 -19.76
C GLY A 41 19.27 4.83 -18.90
N CYS A 42 19.41 4.97 -17.59
CA CYS A 42 19.09 4.00 -16.55
C CYS A 42 17.66 3.44 -16.64
N LEU A 43 17.54 2.15 -16.98
CA LEU A 43 16.40 1.31 -16.58
C LEU A 43 16.58 0.98 -15.09
N LEU A 44 16.26 1.93 -14.20
CA LEU A 44 16.07 1.60 -12.80
C LEU A 44 14.77 0.76 -12.69
N PRO A 45 14.81 -0.49 -12.20
CA PRO A 45 13.59 -1.19 -11.87
C PRO A 45 12.90 -0.41 -10.75
N VAL A 46 11.71 0.12 -11.03
CA VAL A 46 10.79 0.59 -10.00
C VAL A 46 10.61 -0.57 -9.01
N PRO A 47 10.82 -0.37 -7.69
CA PRO A 47 10.55 -1.43 -6.74
C PRO A 47 9.07 -1.79 -6.81
N ALA A 48 8.80 -2.99 -7.32
CA ALA A 48 7.50 -3.63 -7.24
C ALA A 48 7.20 -3.96 -5.78
N SER A 49 6.29 -3.22 -5.14
CA SER A 49 5.27 -3.77 -4.22
C SER A 49 4.56 -2.66 -3.42
N ALA A 50 3.85 -1.79 -4.11
CA ALA A 50 2.59 -1.31 -3.54
C ALA A 50 1.53 -2.37 -3.85
N GLN A 51 1.63 -3.54 -3.20
CA GLN A 51 0.50 -4.47 -3.18
C GLN A 51 -0.57 -3.81 -2.33
N THR A 52 -1.49 -3.12 -3.01
CA THR A 52 -2.79 -2.76 -2.44
C THR A 52 -3.48 -4.07 -2.10
N MET A 53 -3.31 -4.52 -0.85
CA MET A 53 -4.05 -5.66 -0.33
C MET A 53 -5.52 -5.22 -0.24
N THR A 54 -6.28 -5.47 -1.29
CA THR A 54 -7.73 -5.38 -1.29
C THR A 54 -8.29 -6.54 -0.48
N GLY A 55 -9.24 -6.26 0.41
CA GLY A 55 -9.72 -7.22 1.40
C GLY A 55 -9.11 -7.00 2.78
N GLY A 56 -9.50 -7.83 3.75
CA GLY A 56 -9.12 -7.70 5.15
C GLY A 56 -10.24 -7.13 6.03
N TRP A 57 -10.27 -7.59 7.28
CA TRP A 57 -11.30 -7.21 8.24
C TRP A 57 -10.82 -6.06 9.10
N LEU A 58 -11.63 -5.02 9.23
CA LEU A 58 -11.40 -3.96 10.21
C LEU A 58 -11.70 -4.51 11.60
N LEU A 59 -10.67 -4.67 12.42
CA LEU A 59 -10.74 -5.22 13.76
C LEU A 59 -10.41 -4.16 14.82
N GLN A 60 -11.04 -4.30 15.98
CA GLN A 60 -10.61 -3.66 17.22
C GLN A 60 -10.18 -4.76 18.20
N LEU A 61 -8.89 -4.83 18.50
CA LEU A 61 -8.32 -5.75 19.47
C LEU A 61 -8.13 -5.04 20.79
N TYR A 62 -8.62 -5.64 21.87
CA TYR A 62 -8.43 -5.17 23.23
C TYR A 62 -7.59 -6.18 23.96
N GLY A 63 -6.48 -5.74 24.55
CA GLY A 63 -5.54 -6.67 25.16
C GLY A 63 -4.38 -6.02 25.87
N MET A 64 -3.45 -6.82 26.35
CA MET A 64 -2.27 -6.36 27.09
C MET A 64 -1.02 -7.08 26.62
N VAL A 65 0.13 -6.41 26.69
CA VAL A 65 1.41 -7.11 26.62
C VAL A 65 1.54 -7.99 27.86
N GLN A 66 1.98 -9.24 27.69
CA GLN A 66 2.14 -10.21 28.77
C GLN A 66 3.44 -11.00 28.58
N VAL A 67 3.91 -11.66 29.64
CA VAL A 67 5.08 -12.55 29.57
C VAL A 67 4.65 -14.01 29.43
N GLU A 68 3.64 -14.43 30.18
CA GLU A 68 3.20 -15.83 30.26
C GLU A 68 2.41 -16.27 29.01
N PRO A 69 2.54 -17.54 28.60
CA PRO A 69 1.69 -18.11 27.56
C PRO A 69 0.25 -18.31 28.07
N GLY A 70 -0.70 -18.48 27.16
CA GLY A 70 -2.10 -18.73 27.49
C GLY A 70 -2.96 -18.96 26.26
N SER A 71 -4.18 -19.44 26.46
CA SER A 71 -5.10 -19.81 25.37
C SER A 71 -5.45 -18.65 24.43
N ASN A 72 -5.41 -17.41 24.93
CA ASN A 72 -5.72 -16.19 24.20
C ASN A 72 -4.48 -15.30 24.01
N VAL A 73 -3.29 -15.85 24.23
CA VAL A 73 -2.02 -15.13 24.04
C VAL A 73 -1.55 -15.37 22.63
N VAL A 74 -1.36 -14.28 21.89
CA VAL A 74 -0.79 -14.30 20.55
C VAL A 74 0.65 -13.81 20.60
N THR A 75 1.55 -14.49 19.89
CA THR A 75 2.88 -13.95 19.60
C THR A 75 2.78 -12.99 18.43
N MET A 76 3.08 -11.72 18.66
CA MET A 76 3.12 -10.67 17.64
C MET A 76 4.56 -10.39 17.23
N ASP A 77 4.81 -10.38 15.93
CA ASP A 77 6.04 -9.88 15.34
C ASP A 77 5.92 -8.36 15.13
N VAL A 78 6.66 -7.59 15.91
CA VAL A 78 6.69 -6.13 15.92
C VAL A 78 8.12 -5.69 15.66
N LYS A 79 8.39 -5.08 14.51
CA LYS A 79 9.75 -4.65 14.10
C LYS A 79 10.81 -5.76 14.19
N LYS A 80 10.44 -7.01 13.86
CA LYS A 80 11.29 -8.22 13.95
C LYS A 80 11.59 -8.67 15.38
N GLU A 81 10.89 -8.12 16.36
CA GLU A 81 10.90 -8.58 17.74
C GLU A 81 9.59 -9.30 18.06
N HIS A 82 9.64 -10.33 18.91
CA HIS A 82 8.46 -11.06 19.33
C HIS A 82 7.97 -10.57 20.68
N ILE A 83 6.75 -10.05 20.70
CA ILE A 83 6.04 -9.74 21.95
C ILE A 83 4.86 -10.70 22.11
N ARG A 84 4.49 -10.99 23.34
CA ARG A 84 3.27 -11.74 23.66
C ARG A 84 2.19 -10.75 24.04
N PHE A 85 1.02 -10.91 23.43
CA PHE A 85 -0.12 -10.05 23.66
C PHE A 85 -1.34 -10.91 23.99
N VAL A 86 -1.89 -10.74 25.18
CA VAL A 86 -3.15 -11.40 25.56
C VAL A 86 -4.31 -10.61 24.98
N ILE A 87 -5.15 -11.28 24.21
CA ILE A 87 -6.36 -10.68 23.66
C ILE A 87 -7.51 -10.95 24.63
N HIS A 88 -8.10 -9.88 25.15
CA HIS A 88 -9.29 -9.94 25.99
C HIS A 88 -10.57 -9.86 25.18
N ASN A 89 -10.57 -9.08 24.10
CA ASN A 89 -11.72 -8.94 23.23
C ASN A 89 -11.30 -8.62 21.78
N VAL A 90 -12.13 -9.05 20.84
CA VAL A 90 -12.01 -8.76 19.41
C VAL A 90 -13.37 -8.29 18.91
N GLN A 91 -13.40 -7.12 18.28
CA GLN A 91 -14.61 -6.61 17.63
C GLN A 91 -14.38 -6.45 16.14
N CYS A 92 -15.35 -6.89 15.35
CA CYS A 92 -15.42 -6.68 13.91
C CYS A 92 -16.88 -6.45 13.52
N ALA A 93 -17.13 -5.55 12.59
CA ALA A 93 -18.47 -5.33 12.04
C ALA A 93 -18.79 -6.26 10.85
N SER A 94 -17.79 -6.97 10.33
CA SER A 94 -17.94 -7.81 9.14
C SER A 94 -18.70 -9.10 9.48
N GLN A 95 -19.73 -9.44 8.69
CA GLN A 95 -20.58 -10.60 8.95
C GLN A 95 -19.88 -11.95 8.65
N ASP A 96 -18.90 -11.93 7.76
CA ASP A 96 -18.06 -13.07 7.39
C ASP A 96 -16.89 -13.31 8.36
N PHE A 97 -16.70 -12.42 9.35
CA PHE A 97 -15.67 -12.56 10.36
C PHE A 97 -16.09 -13.58 11.43
N SER A 98 -15.17 -14.49 11.78
CA SER A 98 -15.34 -15.42 12.89
C SER A 98 -14.25 -15.22 13.93
N ILE A 99 -14.66 -14.85 15.15
CA ILE A 99 -13.77 -14.70 16.30
C ILE A 99 -13.03 -16.02 16.59
N GLY A 100 -13.75 -17.15 16.53
CA GLY A 100 -13.15 -18.47 16.77
C GLY A 100 -12.07 -18.80 15.75
N ARG A 101 -12.35 -18.55 14.46
CA ARG A 101 -11.36 -18.73 13.39
C ARG A 101 -10.14 -17.84 13.60
N PHE A 102 -10.35 -16.58 13.93
CA PHE A 102 -9.28 -15.63 14.24
C PHE A 102 -8.37 -16.15 15.36
N TYR A 103 -8.93 -16.62 16.48
CA TYR A 103 -8.12 -17.19 17.56
C TYR A 103 -7.36 -18.43 17.11
N VAL A 104 -8.01 -19.38 16.43
CA VAL A 104 -7.36 -20.61 15.95
C VAL A 104 -6.19 -20.30 15.00
N GLU A 105 -6.33 -19.30 14.13
CA GLU A 105 -5.29 -18.91 13.18
C GLU A 105 -4.13 -18.15 13.82
N THR A 106 -4.40 -17.39 14.89
CA THR A 106 -3.42 -16.49 15.50
C THR A 106 -2.72 -17.07 16.73
N THR A 107 -3.41 -17.82 17.61
CA THR A 107 -2.78 -18.33 18.86
C THR A 107 -1.99 -19.61 18.65
N ASN A 108 -2.31 -20.39 17.62
CA ASN A 108 -1.64 -21.68 17.34
C ASN A 108 -0.42 -21.56 16.42
N ARG A 109 0.00 -20.34 16.07
CA ARG A 109 1.12 -20.10 15.15
C ARG A 109 2.11 -19.11 15.74
N GLU A 110 3.36 -19.20 15.27
CA GLU A 110 4.44 -18.32 15.70
C GLU A 110 5.21 -17.75 14.49
N PRO A 111 5.23 -16.41 14.31
CA PRO A 111 4.36 -15.45 14.99
C PRO A 111 2.90 -15.67 14.57
N GLY A 112 1.97 -15.36 15.47
CA GLY A 112 0.54 -15.40 15.20
C GLY A 112 0.06 -14.23 14.37
N LEU A 113 0.68 -13.06 14.58
CA LEU A 113 0.41 -11.83 13.84
C LEU A 113 1.71 -11.13 13.43
N HIS A 114 1.74 -10.60 12.21
CA HIS A 114 2.78 -9.70 11.75
C HIS A 114 2.27 -8.27 11.80
N MET A 115 2.85 -7.45 12.66
CA MET A 115 2.39 -6.09 12.92
C MET A 115 3.05 -5.11 11.95
N LYS A 116 2.23 -4.27 11.32
CA LYS A 116 2.65 -3.14 10.48
C LYS A 116 1.90 -1.88 10.89
N GLY A 117 2.44 -0.71 10.56
CA GLY A 117 1.82 0.57 10.85
C GLY A 117 2.88 1.65 11.09
N PRO A 118 2.45 2.85 11.53
CA PRO A 118 3.34 3.92 11.97
C PRO A 118 4.37 3.44 13.01
N GLU A 119 5.64 3.84 12.82
CA GLU A 119 6.73 3.41 13.70
C GLU A 119 6.49 3.77 15.17
N GLU A 120 5.86 4.92 15.42
CA GLU A 120 5.51 5.43 16.74
C GLU A 120 4.65 4.42 17.54
N TRP A 121 3.71 3.75 16.87
CA TRP A 121 2.81 2.79 17.50
C TRP A 121 3.49 1.45 17.73
N LEU A 122 4.32 1.01 16.77
CA LEU A 122 5.12 -0.20 16.93
C LEU A 122 6.12 -0.06 18.08
N ASP A 123 6.79 1.09 18.17
CA ASP A 123 7.68 1.43 19.28
C ASP A 123 6.95 1.47 20.61
N THR A 124 5.73 2.00 20.63
CA THR A 124 4.90 2.03 21.84
C THR A 124 4.56 0.61 22.30
N LEU A 125 4.23 -0.30 21.38
CA LEU A 125 3.98 -1.72 21.71
C LEU A 125 5.23 -2.40 22.29
N LEU A 126 6.41 -2.18 21.71
CA LEU A 126 7.66 -2.76 22.21
C LEU A 126 8.06 -2.23 23.60
N LYS A 127 7.80 -0.95 23.86
CA LYS A 127 8.13 -0.29 25.14
C LYS A 127 7.06 -0.50 26.21
N GLU A 128 5.91 -1.09 25.87
CA GLU A 128 4.82 -1.30 26.82
C GLU A 128 5.23 -2.35 27.86
N ARG A 129 5.09 -1.99 29.14
CA ARG A 129 5.42 -2.93 30.22
C ARG A 129 4.33 -4.01 30.29
N PRO A 130 4.71 -5.29 30.46
CA PRO A 130 3.74 -6.36 30.62
C PRO A 130 2.74 -6.10 31.76
N GLY A 131 1.46 -6.39 31.53
CA GLY A 131 0.37 -6.25 32.51
C GLY A 131 0.05 -4.82 32.95
N LYS A 132 0.67 -3.79 32.34
CA LYS A 132 0.52 -2.40 32.80
C LYS A 132 -0.86 -1.80 32.50
N ARG A 133 -1.38 -2.01 31.29
CA ARG A 133 -2.65 -1.43 30.83
C ARG A 133 -3.21 -2.17 29.63
N VAL A 134 -4.53 -2.13 29.52
CA VAL A 134 -5.27 -2.58 28.33
C VAL A 134 -5.12 -1.56 27.20
N LEU A 135 -4.65 -2.05 26.06
CA LEU A 135 -4.52 -1.32 24.82
C LEU A 135 -5.68 -1.69 23.89
N LYS A 136 -6.13 -0.70 23.13
CA LYS A 136 -7.04 -0.83 22.01
C LYS A 136 -6.23 -0.65 20.72
N LEU A 137 -6.10 -1.71 19.94
CA LEU A 137 -5.51 -1.71 18.61
C LEU A 137 -6.65 -1.70 17.59
N VAL A 138 -6.75 -0.65 16.78
CA VAL A 138 -7.65 -0.62 15.63
C VAL A 138 -6.82 -0.78 14.38
N GLY A 139 -7.25 -1.66 13.48
CA GLY A 139 -6.50 -1.91 12.26
C GLY A 139 -7.16 -2.93 11.36
N ARG A 140 -6.52 -3.17 10.21
CA ARG A 140 -6.96 -4.19 9.25
C ARG A 140 -6.17 -5.47 9.41
N TYR A 141 -6.88 -6.58 9.57
CA TYR A 141 -6.31 -7.91 9.60
C TYR A 141 -6.51 -8.63 8.25
N TYR A 142 -5.42 -9.20 7.74
CA TYR A 142 -5.38 -9.97 6.50
C TYR A 142 -5.12 -11.45 6.84
N PRO A 143 -6.12 -12.33 6.73
CA PRO A 143 -6.02 -13.72 7.20
C PRO A 143 -4.93 -14.52 6.51
N ASP A 144 -4.85 -14.41 5.18
CA ASP A 144 -3.92 -15.20 4.36
C ASP A 144 -2.46 -14.93 4.71
N SER A 145 -2.13 -13.67 5.01
CA SER A 145 -0.77 -13.24 5.36
C SER A 145 -0.55 -13.12 6.87
N ARG A 146 -1.61 -13.18 7.66
CA ARG A 146 -1.65 -12.89 9.11
C ARG A 146 -1.09 -11.51 9.46
N VAL A 147 -1.16 -10.57 8.52
CA VAL A 147 -0.72 -9.20 8.73
C VAL A 147 -1.81 -8.40 9.42
N PHE A 148 -1.45 -7.69 10.47
CA PHE A 148 -2.29 -6.68 11.10
C PHE A 148 -1.67 -5.30 10.87
N ILE A 149 -2.35 -4.45 10.09
CA ILE A 149 -1.95 -3.07 9.86
C ILE A 149 -2.67 -2.19 10.87
N ILE A 150 -1.93 -1.63 11.83
CA ILE A 150 -2.47 -0.75 12.87
C ILE A 150 -2.79 0.61 12.24
N ASP A 151 -4.01 1.07 12.45
CA ASP A 151 -4.55 2.39 12.07
C ASP A 151 -4.81 3.29 13.28
N ASN A 152 -4.86 2.73 14.50
CA ASN A 152 -4.91 3.48 15.75
C ASN A 152 -4.41 2.62 16.92
N LEU A 153 -3.64 3.23 17.83
CA LEU A 153 -3.25 2.67 19.11
C LEU A 153 -3.66 3.63 20.24
N SER A 154 -4.48 3.15 21.17
CA SER A 154 -4.90 3.94 22.34
C SER A 154 -4.99 3.09 23.60
N GLN A 155 -4.96 3.74 24.76
CA GLN A 155 -5.26 3.07 26.02
C GLN A 155 -6.77 2.89 26.15
N PHE A 156 -7.22 1.68 26.45
CA PHE A 156 -8.61 1.44 26.80
C PHE A 156 -8.89 2.00 28.20
N LYS A 157 -9.84 2.93 28.28
CA LYS A 157 -10.39 3.44 29.53
C LYS A 157 -11.84 3.00 29.57
N GLU A 158 -12.17 2.14 30.53
CA GLU A 158 -13.55 1.78 30.78
C GLU A 158 -14.26 3.03 31.32
N GLU A 159 -15.17 3.60 30.54
CA GLU A 159 -16.04 4.65 31.01
C GLU A 159 -16.99 4.04 32.04
N ARG A 160 -16.64 4.17 33.32
CA ARG A 160 -17.61 3.90 34.39
C ARG A 160 -18.75 4.89 34.23
N LYS A 161 -19.85 4.45 33.61
CA LYS A 161 -21.14 5.13 33.74
C LYS A 161 -21.44 5.22 35.24
N LYS A 162 -21.34 6.43 35.78
CA LYS A 162 -21.88 6.74 37.10
C LYS A 162 -23.40 6.73 36.93
N GLU A 163 -24.02 5.60 37.22
CA GLU A 163 -25.45 5.55 37.52
C GLU A 163 -25.62 6.22 38.89
N PHE A 164 -26.31 7.37 38.90
CA PHE A 164 -26.86 8.04 40.07
C PHE A 164 -28.37 7.97 39.98
#